data_AF-A0A7S2VXK1-F1
#
_entry.id   AF-A0A7S2VXK1-F1
#
_cell.length_a   1.000
_cell.length_b   1.000
_cell.length_c   1.000
_cell.angle_alpha   90.00
_cell.angle_beta   90.00
_cell.angle_gamma   90.00
#
_symmetry.space_group_name_H-M   'P 1'
#
loop_
_entity.id
_entity.type
_entity.pdbx_description
1 polymer ?
#
loop_
_entity_poly.entity_id
_entity_poly.type
_entity_poly.pdbx_seq_one_letter_code
_entity_poly.pdbx_strand_id
1 'polypeptide(L)'
;LVVVVLCSASLQVLRRRQNRCPSVDDVLASGDTNALRRKIWGDSQCSSGCFMPTHQCLSGELPCCVLHKRDGLFKRAVLKCTRLVDNALLAKIDGSNFERMARYCESYLALKFNHPNCTQQAQKVPPTLYTISSQEQAPMNIHAVLRTNPSFTGFHVNDDSGHDFVKRHCGAEAAEAFLCIRPPAFRADLFRFCALYALGGVYLDADIVPLKPLVEIFSPCSAFTLGYDQAQGELRVENIGMQMKILASEPRHEIPKCMLRNIIKHVKSRTQFKKRTFEFSGPRLLRRCYLEHPADVAITYMDTRGADWPYAGLRAGSDLYAYEIPSSTRHFEEIIERDPSEEYNDLVKTF
;
A
#
# COMPACT_ATOMS: atom_id res chain seq x y z
N LEU A 1 -29.12 6.02 -36.16
CA LEU A 1 -28.20 6.48 -37.23
C LEU A 1 -27.49 7.73 -36.74
N VAL A 2 -26.21 7.63 -36.38
CA VAL A 2 -25.34 8.80 -36.20
C VAL A 2 -24.13 8.57 -37.10
N VAL A 3 -23.94 9.55 -37.99
CA VAL A 3 -23.01 9.56 -39.11
C VAL A 3 -21.60 9.84 -38.60
N VAL A 4 -20.67 8.94 -38.91
CA VAL A 4 -19.22 9.17 -38.76
C VAL A 4 -18.74 9.87 -40.02
N VAL A 5 -18.22 11.08 -39.88
CA VAL A 5 -17.55 11.79 -40.97
C VAL A 5 -16.16 11.20 -41.14
N LEU A 6 -15.97 10.48 -42.24
CA LEU A 6 -14.67 10.11 -42.79
C LEU A 6 -14.05 11.34 -43.47
N CYS A 7 -12.79 11.63 -43.15
CA CYS A 7 -11.94 12.41 -44.03
C CYS A 7 -10.67 11.60 -44.31
N SER A 8 -10.52 11.22 -45.57
CA SER A 8 -9.45 10.43 -46.15
C SER A 8 -8.46 11.34 -46.88
N ALA A 9 -7.16 11.15 -46.65
CA ALA A 9 -6.08 11.37 -47.61
C ALA A 9 -4.77 10.89 -46.97
N SER A 10 -3.82 10.20 -47.60
CA SER A 10 -3.77 9.41 -48.82
C SER A 10 -2.57 8.50 -48.64
N LEU A 11 -2.71 7.23 -49.00
CA LEU A 11 -1.62 6.26 -49.08
C LEU A 11 -0.49 6.78 -49.97
N GLN A 12 0.75 6.68 -49.50
CA GLN A 12 1.84 6.24 -50.36
C GLN A 12 2.75 5.29 -49.57
N VAL A 13 2.93 4.08 -50.14
CA VAL A 13 4.09 3.17 -49.98
C VAL A 13 4.08 2.38 -48.64
N LEU A 14 3.98 1.04 -48.53
CA LEU A 14 4.19 -0.10 -49.42
C LEU A 14 3.40 -1.33 -48.91
N ARG A 15 2.87 -2.16 -49.82
CA ARG A 15 2.42 -3.53 -49.55
C ARG A 15 3.57 -4.40 -49.04
N ARG A 16 3.47 -4.93 -47.82
CA ARG A 16 4.06 -6.22 -47.43
C ARG A 16 3.06 -7.03 -46.59
N ARG A 17 3.05 -8.33 -46.83
CA ARG A 17 2.07 -9.33 -46.39
C ARG A 17 1.84 -9.33 -44.87
N GLN A 18 0.58 -9.54 -44.51
CA GLN A 18 0.05 -9.77 -43.16
C GLN A 18 0.76 -10.94 -42.46
N ASN A 19 1.29 -10.68 -41.27
CA ASN A 19 1.38 -11.66 -40.18
C ASN A 19 0.81 -10.96 -38.94
N ARG A 20 -0.43 -11.30 -38.55
CA ARG A 20 -1.00 -10.82 -37.28
C ARG A 20 -0.40 -11.61 -36.14
N CYS A 21 -0.03 -10.93 -35.05
CA CYS A 21 0.32 -11.59 -33.79
C CYS A 21 -0.90 -12.40 -33.27
N PRO A 22 -0.68 -13.60 -32.71
CA PRO A 22 -1.76 -14.40 -32.13
C PRO A 22 -2.42 -13.68 -30.94
N SER A 23 -3.72 -13.90 -30.75
CA SER A 23 -4.47 -13.31 -29.64
C SER A 23 -4.22 -14.06 -28.32
N VAL A 24 -4.60 -13.45 -27.18
CA VAL A 24 -4.43 -14.05 -25.84
C VAL A 24 -5.17 -15.40 -25.74
N ASP A 25 -6.34 -15.51 -26.36
CA ASP A 25 -7.15 -16.74 -26.35
C ASP A 25 -6.49 -17.86 -27.19
N ASP A 26 -5.82 -17.52 -28.29
CA ASP A 26 -5.07 -18.48 -29.12
C ASP A 26 -3.87 -19.08 -28.36
N VAL A 27 -3.26 -18.30 -27.45
CA VAL A 27 -2.11 -18.73 -26.64
C VAL A 27 -2.56 -19.70 -25.54
N LEU A 28 -3.69 -19.42 -24.89
CA LEU A 28 -4.22 -20.22 -23.80
C LEU A 28 -4.76 -21.59 -24.26
N ALA A 29 -5.18 -21.72 -25.52
CA ALA A 29 -5.73 -22.95 -26.07
C ALA A 29 -4.70 -23.97 -26.58
N SER A 30 -3.43 -23.60 -26.74
CA SER A 30 -2.47 -24.38 -27.57
C SER A 30 -1.61 -25.43 -26.85
N GLY A 31 -1.68 -25.55 -25.52
CA GLY A 31 -1.08 -26.64 -24.74
C GLY A 31 0.46 -26.72 -24.67
N ASP A 32 1.21 -26.09 -25.58
CA ASP A 32 2.68 -26.08 -25.56
C ASP A 32 3.24 -24.63 -25.63
N THR A 33 3.52 -24.10 -24.44
CA THR A 33 3.89 -22.70 -24.19
C THR A 33 5.32 -22.34 -24.61
N ASN A 34 6.19 -23.31 -24.88
CA ASN A 34 7.63 -23.07 -25.09
C ASN A 34 8.03 -22.90 -26.56
N ALA A 35 7.30 -23.51 -27.50
CA ALA A 35 7.54 -23.32 -28.93
C ALA A 35 7.06 -21.94 -29.43
N LEU A 36 5.94 -21.44 -28.88
CA LEU A 36 5.36 -20.15 -29.28
C LEU A 36 6.19 -18.95 -28.83
N ARG A 37 6.82 -19.02 -27.64
CA ARG A 37 7.79 -18.02 -27.15
C ARG A 37 8.95 -17.80 -28.13
N ARG A 38 9.41 -18.83 -28.82
CA ARG A 38 10.51 -18.67 -29.79
C ARG A 38 10.06 -17.99 -31.10
N LYS A 39 8.80 -18.17 -31.50
CA LYS A 39 8.24 -17.53 -32.69
C LYS A 39 7.93 -16.04 -32.50
N ILE A 40 7.50 -15.63 -31.30
CA ILE A 40 7.21 -14.21 -30.99
C ILE A 40 8.50 -13.38 -30.92
N TRP A 41 9.60 -13.95 -30.39
CA TRP A 41 10.84 -13.21 -30.14
C TRP A 41 11.88 -13.27 -31.28
N GLY A 42 11.65 -14.09 -32.30
CA GLY A 42 12.55 -14.19 -33.46
C GLY A 42 12.23 -13.23 -34.61
N ASP A 43 11.07 -12.56 -34.59
CA ASP A 43 10.66 -11.66 -35.66
C ASP A 43 11.01 -10.20 -35.29
N SER A 44 12.10 -9.72 -35.86
CA SER A 44 12.64 -8.37 -35.66
C SER A 44 11.65 -7.23 -35.95
N GLN A 45 10.50 -7.51 -36.59
CA GLN A 45 9.46 -6.51 -36.88
C GLN A 45 8.53 -6.18 -35.71
N CYS A 46 8.52 -6.97 -34.61
CA CYS A 46 7.74 -6.67 -33.40
C CYS A 46 8.58 -6.02 -32.28
N SER A 47 9.81 -5.59 -32.58
CA SER A 47 10.81 -5.17 -31.58
C SER A 47 10.66 -3.73 -31.07
N SER A 48 9.74 -2.93 -31.61
CA SER A 48 9.52 -1.55 -31.21
C SER A 48 8.11 -1.35 -30.65
N GLY A 49 7.93 -1.57 -29.35
CA GLY A 49 6.80 -0.95 -28.60
C GLY A 49 5.82 -1.87 -27.88
N CYS A 50 5.90 -3.20 -28.00
CA CYS A 50 5.11 -4.10 -27.15
C CYS A 50 5.96 -4.69 -26.02
N PHE A 51 6.02 -4.00 -24.89
CA PHE A 51 6.59 -4.55 -23.66
C PHE A 51 5.49 -5.19 -22.81
N MET A 52 5.36 -6.52 -22.91
CA MET A 52 4.83 -7.31 -21.79
C MET A 52 5.93 -7.45 -20.74
N PRO A 53 5.62 -7.36 -19.43
CA PRO A 53 6.60 -7.58 -18.38
C PRO A 53 7.28 -8.94 -18.57
N THR A 54 8.60 -8.97 -18.73
CA THR A 54 9.38 -10.19 -18.99
C THR A 54 9.54 -11.09 -17.76
N HIS A 55 8.66 -11.02 -16.77
CA HIS A 55 8.72 -11.92 -15.60
C HIS A 55 7.42 -12.66 -15.37
N GLN A 56 7.55 -13.97 -15.47
CA GLN A 56 6.56 -14.97 -15.08
C GLN A 56 6.14 -14.75 -13.62
N CYS A 57 4.97 -14.17 -13.40
CA CYS A 57 4.18 -14.32 -12.19
C CYS A 57 2.92 -15.17 -12.50
N LEU A 58 3.07 -16.20 -13.35
CA LEU A 58 1.95 -17.04 -13.84
C LEU A 58 2.07 -18.52 -13.46
N SER A 59 3.12 -18.95 -12.75
CA SER A 59 3.18 -20.29 -12.15
C SER A 59 2.94 -20.16 -10.66
N GLY A 60 1.80 -20.66 -10.18
CA GLY A 60 1.30 -20.53 -8.81
C GLY A 60 2.10 -21.27 -7.73
N GLU A 61 3.44 -21.21 -7.75
CA GLU A 61 4.28 -21.86 -6.74
C GLU A 61 5.07 -20.89 -5.84
N LEU A 62 5.20 -19.59 -6.18
CA LEU A 62 5.85 -18.59 -5.31
C LEU A 62 5.23 -17.18 -5.46
N PRO A 63 4.81 -16.50 -4.37
CA PRO A 63 4.31 -15.13 -4.43
C PRO A 63 5.44 -14.13 -4.76
N CYS A 64 5.14 -13.19 -5.64
CA CYS A 64 6.11 -12.35 -6.36
C CYS A 64 6.92 -11.37 -5.47
N CYS A 65 7.99 -11.86 -4.84
CA CYS A 65 9.17 -11.06 -4.48
C CYS A 65 10.19 -11.12 -5.63
N VAL A 66 10.01 -10.36 -6.73
CA VAL A 66 10.93 -10.47 -7.89
C VAL A 66 12.23 -9.70 -7.64
N LEU A 67 13.32 -10.48 -7.53
CA LEU A 67 14.71 -10.03 -7.65
C LEU A 67 15.15 -10.17 -9.10
N HIS A 68 15.67 -9.11 -9.70
CA HIS A 68 16.22 -9.16 -11.07
C HIS A 68 17.74 -9.40 -11.02
N LYS A 69 18.22 -10.45 -11.71
CA LYS A 69 19.65 -10.67 -11.97
C LYS A 69 20.07 -9.82 -13.18
N ARG A 70 21.27 -9.22 -13.10
CA ARG A 70 21.83 -8.23 -14.03
C ARG A 70 22.27 -8.85 -15.35
N ASP A 71 22.07 -8.09 -16.44
CA ASP A 71 23.05 -7.94 -17.52
C ASP A 71 23.16 -6.47 -17.96
N GLY A 72 24.40 -5.98 -18.01
CA GLY A 72 24.84 -4.90 -18.91
C GLY A 72 24.54 -3.45 -18.55
N LEU A 73 23.28 -3.00 -18.48
CA LEU A 73 22.97 -1.60 -18.83
C LEU A 73 21.82 -0.96 -18.05
N PHE A 74 21.77 -1.04 -16.71
CA PHE A 74 20.79 -0.27 -15.92
C PHE A 74 21.35 0.16 -14.55
N LYS A 75 22.09 1.27 -14.51
CA LYS A 75 22.56 1.89 -13.26
C LYS A 75 21.46 2.65 -12.48
N ARG A 76 20.23 2.80 -13.01
CA ARG A 76 19.17 3.60 -12.37
C ARG A 76 17.92 2.85 -11.89
N ALA A 77 17.58 1.69 -12.45
CA ALA A 77 16.34 0.97 -12.08
C ALA A 77 16.46 0.05 -10.83
N VAL A 78 17.69 -0.29 -10.42
CA VAL A 78 17.95 -1.10 -9.20
C VAL A 78 17.68 -0.30 -7.90
N LEU A 79 17.47 1.02 -8.01
CA LEU A 79 17.32 1.94 -6.88
C LEU A 79 15.88 2.10 -6.35
N LYS A 80 14.85 1.54 -7.00
CA LYS A 80 13.46 1.69 -6.53
C LYS A 80 13.01 0.61 -5.53
N CYS A 81 13.38 -0.67 -5.70
CA CYS A 81 13.13 -1.71 -4.67
C CYS A 81 14.05 -1.58 -3.43
N THR A 82 15.11 -0.79 -3.51
CA THR A 82 16.12 -0.61 -2.45
C THR A 82 15.94 0.65 -1.62
N ARG A 83 14.93 1.51 -1.89
CA ARG A 83 14.72 2.72 -1.07
C ARG A 83 14.29 2.44 0.37
N LEU A 84 13.82 1.22 0.69
CA LEU A 84 13.57 0.76 2.07
C LEU A 84 14.64 -0.20 2.61
N VAL A 85 15.57 -0.65 1.75
CA VAL A 85 16.67 -1.53 2.15
C VAL A 85 17.96 -0.78 1.86
N ASP A 86 18.40 0.02 2.83
CA ASP A 86 19.77 0.55 2.81
C ASP A 86 20.71 -0.65 2.61
N ASN A 87 21.61 -0.59 1.63
CA ASN A 87 22.59 -1.67 1.44
C ASN A 87 23.47 -1.88 2.70
N ALA A 88 23.49 -0.89 3.60
CA ALA A 88 24.10 -0.99 4.92
C ALA A 88 23.25 -1.74 5.97
N LEU A 89 21.95 -1.96 5.73
CA LEU A 89 21.01 -2.71 6.59
C LEU A 89 20.95 -4.22 6.24
N LEU A 90 21.65 -4.65 5.20
CA LEU A 90 21.86 -6.06 4.94
C LEU A 90 23.06 -6.49 5.78
N ALA A 91 22.78 -7.04 6.98
CA ALA A 91 23.82 -7.61 7.82
C ALA A 91 24.70 -8.57 6.99
N LYS A 92 26.02 -8.31 6.96
CA LYS A 92 27.04 -9.13 6.27
C LYS A 92 27.30 -10.43 7.02
N ILE A 93 26.25 -11.20 7.33
CA ILE A 93 26.37 -12.30 8.27
C ILE A 93 26.30 -13.65 7.57
N ASP A 94 25.52 -13.85 6.48
CA ASP A 94 25.61 -15.07 5.65
C ASP A 94 24.85 -14.97 4.29
N GLY A 95 25.40 -15.63 3.25
CA GLY A 95 24.78 -15.83 1.93
C GLY A 95 24.74 -14.61 0.99
N SER A 96 24.19 -14.79 -0.20
CA SER A 96 23.92 -13.71 -1.17
C SER A 96 22.72 -12.86 -0.75
N ASN A 97 22.62 -11.61 -1.26
CA ASN A 97 21.43 -10.76 -1.09
C ASN A 97 20.15 -11.47 -1.52
N PHE A 98 20.24 -12.29 -2.57
CA PHE A 98 19.11 -13.01 -3.13
C PHE A 98 18.56 -14.04 -2.14
N GLU A 99 19.44 -14.90 -1.61
CA GLU A 99 19.03 -15.94 -0.67
C GLU A 99 18.48 -15.36 0.64
N ARG A 100 19.02 -14.22 1.09
CA ARG A 100 18.46 -13.50 2.25
C ARG A 100 17.03 -13.02 2.00
N MET A 101 16.80 -12.37 0.87
CA MET A 101 15.48 -11.89 0.50
C MET A 101 14.49 -13.04 0.30
N ALA A 102 14.91 -14.13 -0.36
CA ALA A 102 14.08 -15.32 -0.54
C ALA A 102 13.64 -15.91 0.80
N ARG A 103 14.58 -16.15 1.74
CA ARG A 103 14.27 -16.65 3.09
C ARG A 103 13.35 -15.70 3.87
N TYR A 104 13.58 -14.40 3.77
CA TYR A 104 12.71 -13.41 4.40
C TYR A 104 11.29 -13.47 3.80
N CYS A 105 11.15 -13.49 2.47
CA CYS A 105 9.85 -13.58 1.82
C CYS A 105 9.13 -14.88 2.19
N GLU A 106 9.81 -16.02 2.15
CA GLU A 106 9.25 -17.31 2.59
C GLU A 106 8.75 -17.23 4.04
N SER A 107 9.56 -16.70 4.95
CA SER A 107 9.20 -16.57 6.37
C SER A 107 8.07 -15.58 6.60
N TYR A 108 8.05 -14.47 5.87
CA TYR A 108 7.03 -13.43 5.95
C TYR A 108 5.68 -13.92 5.42
N LEU A 109 5.69 -14.61 4.28
CA LEU A 109 4.49 -15.21 3.69
C LEU A 109 3.94 -16.38 4.52
N ALA A 110 4.79 -17.03 5.32
CA ALA A 110 4.40 -18.08 6.25
C ALA A 110 3.80 -17.57 7.57
N LEU A 111 3.81 -16.24 7.82
CA LEU A 111 3.20 -15.64 9.00
C LEU A 111 1.72 -16.02 9.11
N LYS A 112 1.27 -16.27 10.33
CA LYS A 112 -0.09 -16.75 10.59
C LYS A 112 -1.05 -15.59 10.80
N PHE A 113 -2.18 -15.67 10.13
CA PHE A 113 -3.34 -14.83 10.40
C PHE A 113 -4.23 -15.48 11.45
N ASN A 114 -5.00 -14.66 12.17
CA ASN A 114 -6.06 -15.13 13.04
C ASN A 114 -7.34 -14.34 12.73
N HIS A 115 -8.23 -14.98 11.99
CA HIS A 115 -9.56 -14.47 11.68
C HIS A 115 -10.58 -15.20 12.55
N PRO A 116 -11.05 -14.60 13.65
CA PRO A 116 -12.09 -15.25 14.45
C PRO A 116 -13.40 -15.28 13.67
N ASN A 117 -14.16 -16.37 13.82
CA ASN A 117 -15.49 -16.47 13.24
C ASN A 117 -16.47 -15.62 14.06
N CYS A 118 -16.92 -14.51 13.48
CA CYS A 118 -17.80 -13.55 14.14
C CYS A 118 -19.31 -13.82 14.00
N THR A 119 -19.74 -14.91 13.35
CA THR A 119 -21.15 -15.17 13.00
C THR A 119 -22.10 -15.13 14.22
N GLN A 120 -21.63 -15.53 15.40
CA GLN A 120 -22.41 -15.56 16.64
C GLN A 120 -21.82 -14.66 17.73
N GLN A 121 -20.90 -13.77 17.37
CA GLN A 121 -20.23 -12.89 18.32
C GLN A 121 -20.79 -11.47 18.22
N ALA A 122 -20.91 -10.80 19.36
CA ALA A 122 -21.25 -9.39 19.36
C ALA A 122 -20.16 -8.58 18.66
N GLN A 123 -20.59 -7.62 17.84
CA GLN A 123 -19.69 -6.67 17.21
C GLN A 123 -19.11 -5.73 18.29
N LYS A 124 -17.78 -5.66 18.38
CA LYS A 124 -17.04 -4.78 19.31
C LYS A 124 -16.64 -3.47 18.65
N VAL A 125 -16.39 -3.49 17.35
CA VAL A 125 -15.93 -2.34 16.56
C VAL A 125 -17.13 -1.54 16.05
N PRO A 126 -17.29 -0.25 16.43
CA PRO A 126 -18.35 0.60 15.88
C PRO A 126 -18.26 0.74 14.34
N PRO A 127 -19.38 0.81 13.60
CA PRO A 127 -19.36 0.94 12.15
C PRO A 127 -19.15 2.40 11.69
N THR A 128 -18.10 3.04 12.19
CA THR A 128 -17.69 4.38 11.75
C THR A 128 -16.36 4.28 11.02
N LEU A 129 -16.29 4.84 9.81
CA LEU A 129 -15.09 4.88 8.99
C LEU A 129 -14.43 6.26 9.13
N TYR A 130 -13.25 6.29 9.74
CA TYR A 130 -12.42 7.48 9.89
C TYR A 130 -11.38 7.57 8.80
N THR A 131 -11.21 8.76 8.25
CA THR A 131 -10.14 9.06 7.29
C THR A 131 -9.68 10.50 7.44
N ILE A 132 -8.44 10.77 7.02
CA ILE A 132 -7.84 12.11 7.04
C ILE A 132 -7.07 12.34 5.75
N SER A 133 -7.18 13.53 5.17
CA SER A 133 -6.39 13.91 3.99
C SER A 133 -6.05 15.41 4.02
N SER A 134 -5.30 15.91 3.05
CA SER A 134 -5.07 17.36 2.91
C SER A 134 -6.31 18.12 2.43
N GLN A 135 -7.31 17.43 1.89
CA GLN A 135 -8.52 18.02 1.34
C GLN A 135 -9.63 18.11 2.39
N GLU A 136 -10.40 19.21 2.36
CA GLU A 136 -11.59 19.42 3.20
C GLU A 136 -12.65 18.33 2.96
N GLN A 137 -12.86 17.97 1.69
CA GLN A 137 -13.80 16.94 1.30
C GLN A 137 -13.11 15.57 1.23
N ALA A 138 -13.86 14.53 1.53
CA ALA A 138 -13.36 13.16 1.41
C ALA A 138 -13.00 12.87 -0.06
N PRO A 139 -11.86 12.22 -0.33
CA PRO A 139 -11.53 11.76 -1.67
C PRO A 139 -12.61 10.84 -2.26
N MET A 140 -12.77 10.85 -3.59
CA MET A 140 -13.82 10.11 -4.28
C MET A 140 -13.81 8.59 -3.99
N ASN A 141 -12.63 8.00 -3.77
CA ASN A 141 -12.53 6.60 -3.38
C ASN A 141 -13.16 6.33 -2.01
N ILE A 142 -13.08 7.26 -1.05
CA ILE A 142 -13.74 7.12 0.25
C ILE A 142 -15.26 7.14 0.10
N HIS A 143 -15.79 8.01 -0.77
CA HIS A 143 -17.21 7.99 -1.12
C HIS A 143 -17.64 6.67 -1.76
N ALA A 144 -16.81 6.10 -2.64
CA ALA A 144 -17.07 4.79 -3.22
C ALA A 144 -17.06 3.68 -2.16
N VAL A 145 -16.10 3.70 -1.21
CA VAL A 145 -16.03 2.75 -0.09
C VAL A 145 -17.29 2.81 0.77
N LEU A 146 -17.76 4.01 1.14
CA LEU A 146 -18.99 4.16 1.93
C LEU A 146 -20.24 3.68 1.18
N ARG A 147 -20.29 3.89 -0.14
CA ARG A 147 -21.41 3.44 -0.97
C ARG A 147 -21.48 1.92 -1.07
N THR A 148 -20.35 1.22 -1.07
CA THR A 148 -20.29 -0.24 -1.07
C THR A 148 -20.37 -0.85 0.34
N ASN A 149 -20.30 -0.02 1.39
CA ASN A 149 -20.41 -0.42 2.79
C ASN A 149 -21.48 0.42 3.51
N PRO A 150 -22.77 0.31 3.12
CA PRO A 150 -23.82 1.23 3.57
C PRO A 150 -24.15 1.15 5.07
N SER A 151 -23.66 0.14 5.77
CA SER A 151 -23.75 0.06 7.24
C SER A 151 -22.78 0.99 7.96
N PHE A 152 -21.80 1.58 7.24
CA PHE A 152 -20.81 2.48 7.82
C PHE A 152 -21.23 3.93 7.70
N THR A 153 -20.95 4.70 8.76
CA THR A 153 -20.96 6.15 8.72
C THR A 153 -19.56 6.68 8.44
N GLY A 154 -19.41 7.57 7.46
CA GLY A 154 -18.14 8.20 7.14
C GLY A 154 -17.83 9.41 8.03
N PHE A 155 -16.59 9.49 8.52
CA PHE A 155 -16.03 10.64 9.22
C PHE A 155 -14.70 11.03 8.58
N HIS A 156 -14.73 12.09 7.78
CA HIS A 156 -13.55 12.63 7.10
C HIS A 156 -13.14 13.95 7.73
N VAL A 157 -11.84 14.15 7.86
CA VAL A 157 -11.24 15.42 8.28
C VAL A 157 -10.08 15.82 7.39
N ASN A 158 -9.80 17.11 7.38
CA ASN A 158 -8.50 17.63 6.97
C ASN A 158 -7.60 17.91 8.18
N ASP A 159 -6.48 18.60 7.97
CA ASP A 159 -5.56 18.93 9.05
C ASP A 159 -6.19 19.81 10.14
N ASP A 160 -6.98 20.82 9.77
CA ASP A 160 -7.57 21.77 10.73
C ASP A 160 -8.69 21.10 11.54
N SER A 161 -9.65 20.47 10.86
CA SER A 161 -10.72 19.71 11.52
C SER A 161 -10.18 18.48 12.26
N GLY A 162 -9.06 17.90 11.81
CA GLY A 162 -8.33 16.83 12.47
C GLY A 162 -7.69 17.29 13.79
N HIS A 163 -7.07 18.47 13.81
CA HIS A 163 -6.58 19.09 15.05
C HIS A 163 -7.73 19.31 16.05
N ASP A 164 -8.85 19.88 15.60
CA ASP A 164 -10.00 20.15 16.47
C ASP A 164 -10.63 18.86 17.02
N PHE A 165 -10.69 17.82 16.20
CA PHE A 165 -11.09 16.48 16.64
C PHE A 165 -10.15 15.95 17.72
N VAL A 166 -8.84 16.00 17.48
CA VAL A 166 -7.82 15.54 18.45
C VAL A 166 -7.93 16.31 19.76
N LYS A 167 -8.10 17.63 19.71
CA LYS A 167 -8.27 18.47 20.89
C LYS A 167 -9.49 18.08 21.70
N ARG A 168 -10.62 17.83 21.02
CA ARG A 168 -11.89 17.46 21.67
C ARG A 168 -11.85 16.07 22.31
N HIS A 169 -11.21 15.11 21.67
CA HIS A 169 -11.29 13.70 22.08
C HIS A 169 -10.06 13.16 22.81
N CYS A 170 -8.88 13.74 22.59
CA CYS A 170 -7.61 13.29 23.16
C CYS A 170 -6.87 14.37 23.98
N GLY A 171 -7.48 15.55 24.13
CA GLY A 171 -7.01 16.61 25.03
C GLY A 171 -5.95 17.53 24.42
N ALA A 172 -5.61 18.57 25.19
CA ALA A 172 -4.73 19.66 24.75
C ALA A 172 -3.32 19.17 24.38
N GLU A 173 -2.75 18.23 25.14
CA GLU A 173 -1.40 17.73 24.87
C GLU A 173 -1.29 17.00 23.52
N ALA A 174 -2.33 16.24 23.15
CA ALA A 174 -2.40 15.55 21.87
C ALA A 174 -2.56 16.55 20.72
N ALA A 175 -3.36 17.60 20.92
CA ALA A 175 -3.57 18.66 19.93
C ALA A 175 -2.31 19.50 19.69
N GLU A 176 -1.59 19.86 20.75
CA GLU A 176 -0.28 20.52 20.65
C GLU A 176 0.73 19.64 19.91
N ALA A 177 0.75 18.33 20.23
CA ALA A 177 1.59 17.38 19.53
C ALA A 177 1.25 17.30 18.03
N PHE A 178 -0.05 17.31 17.69
CA PHE A 178 -0.52 17.32 16.30
C PHE A 178 -0.01 18.55 15.53
N LEU A 179 -0.07 19.75 16.12
CA LEU A 179 0.44 20.98 15.50
C LEU A 179 1.97 21.00 15.36
N CYS A 180 2.69 20.40 16.31
CA CYS A 180 4.15 20.30 16.25
C CYS A 180 4.67 19.33 15.19
N ILE A 181 3.87 18.35 14.78
CA ILE A 181 4.26 17.37 13.77
C ILE A 181 4.16 18.00 12.38
N ARG A 182 5.31 18.29 11.76
CA ARG A 182 5.37 18.86 10.41
C ARG A 182 4.92 17.89 9.30
N PRO A 183 5.32 16.61 9.26
CA PRO A 183 4.92 15.72 8.17
C PRO A 183 3.42 15.35 8.26
N PRO A 184 2.62 15.55 7.19
CA PRO A 184 1.20 15.21 7.19
C PRO A 184 0.91 13.74 7.53
N ALA A 185 1.73 12.80 7.03
CA ALA A 185 1.59 11.38 7.35
C ALA A 185 1.67 11.09 8.86
N PHE A 186 2.54 11.81 9.59
CA PHE A 186 2.71 11.59 11.03
C PHE A 186 1.58 12.25 11.83
N ARG A 187 0.97 13.32 11.31
CA ARG A 187 -0.27 13.88 11.86
C ARG A 187 -1.42 12.90 11.70
N ALA A 188 -1.53 12.25 10.54
CA ALA A 188 -2.49 11.18 10.30
C ALA A 188 -2.30 10.01 11.29
N ASP A 189 -1.05 9.66 11.64
CA ASP A 189 -0.77 8.67 12.68
C ASP A 189 -1.38 9.08 14.04
N LEU A 190 -1.21 10.33 14.48
CA LEU A 190 -1.80 10.79 15.73
C LEU A 190 -3.33 10.80 15.66
N PHE A 191 -3.90 11.36 14.60
CA PHE A 191 -5.35 11.39 14.39
C PHE A 191 -5.96 9.99 14.42
N ARG A 192 -5.40 9.02 13.70
CA ARG A 192 -6.00 7.69 13.60
C ARG A 192 -6.10 7.02 14.96
N PHE A 193 -5.03 7.07 15.75
CA PHE A 193 -5.06 6.46 17.08
C PHE A 193 -5.90 7.27 18.05
N CYS A 194 -6.07 8.58 17.85
CA CYS A 194 -7.03 9.37 18.61
C CYS A 194 -8.47 8.92 18.34
N ALA A 195 -8.86 8.81 17.07
CA ALA A 195 -10.19 8.34 16.68
C ALA A 195 -10.47 6.92 17.20
N LEU A 196 -9.55 5.98 16.94
CA LEU A 196 -9.68 4.60 17.37
C LEU A 196 -9.70 4.46 18.91
N TYR A 197 -8.88 5.22 19.64
CA TYR A 197 -8.90 5.19 21.10
C TYR A 197 -10.18 5.78 21.68
N ALA A 198 -10.57 6.97 21.23
CA ALA A 198 -11.66 7.71 21.85
C ALA A 198 -13.03 7.09 21.53
N LEU A 199 -13.23 6.67 20.28
CA LEU A 199 -14.54 6.31 19.75
C LEU A 199 -14.59 4.90 19.15
N GLY A 200 -13.47 4.19 19.04
CA GLY A 200 -13.39 2.96 18.27
C GLY A 200 -13.65 3.21 16.79
N GLY A 201 -13.91 2.14 16.05
CA GLY A 201 -14.30 2.17 14.64
C GLY A 201 -13.21 1.64 13.73
N VAL A 202 -13.30 2.01 12.46
CA VAL A 202 -12.37 1.60 11.40
C VAL A 202 -11.67 2.83 10.88
N TYR A 203 -10.34 2.80 10.81
CA TYR A 203 -9.54 3.80 10.13
C TYR A 203 -9.09 3.27 8.77
N LEU A 204 -9.17 4.12 7.74
CA LEU A 204 -8.72 3.84 6.39
C LEU A 204 -7.93 5.03 5.84
N ASP A 205 -6.68 4.77 5.42
CA ASP A 205 -5.89 5.76 4.69
C ASP A 205 -6.64 6.21 3.43
N ALA A 206 -6.61 7.52 3.17
CA ALA A 206 -7.48 8.17 2.19
C ALA A 206 -7.18 7.78 0.74
N ASP A 207 -6.06 7.12 0.48
CA ASP A 207 -5.60 6.62 -0.81
C ASP A 207 -5.72 5.09 -0.95
N ILE A 208 -6.39 4.42 -0.02
CA ILE A 208 -6.61 2.97 -0.10
C ILE A 208 -7.92 2.66 -0.83
N VAL A 209 -7.87 1.63 -1.68
CA VAL A 209 -9.00 1.02 -2.38
C VAL A 209 -9.20 -0.41 -1.88
N PRO A 210 -10.18 -0.63 -0.98
CA PRO A 210 -10.69 -1.95 -0.65
C PRO A 210 -11.31 -2.63 -1.88
N LEU A 211 -10.98 -3.90 -2.09
CA LEU A 211 -11.56 -4.79 -3.10
C LEU A 211 -12.58 -5.77 -2.51
N LYS A 212 -12.77 -5.73 -1.19
CA LYS A 212 -13.72 -6.51 -0.42
C LYS A 212 -14.56 -5.57 0.47
N PRO A 213 -15.77 -5.97 0.88
CA PRO A 213 -16.48 -5.29 1.96
C PRO A 213 -15.57 -5.14 3.20
N LEU A 214 -15.63 -3.99 3.88
CA LEU A 214 -14.74 -3.70 5.01
C LEU A 214 -14.84 -4.76 6.10
N VAL A 215 -16.05 -5.27 6.37
CA VAL A 215 -16.31 -6.34 7.36
C VAL A 215 -15.66 -7.69 7.01
N GLU A 216 -15.17 -7.88 5.78
CA GLU A 216 -14.36 -9.04 5.40
C GLU A 216 -12.86 -8.78 5.58
N ILE A 217 -12.43 -7.51 5.61
CA ILE A 217 -11.02 -7.10 5.74
C ILE A 217 -10.59 -7.04 7.20
N PHE A 218 -11.44 -6.51 8.10
CA PHE A 218 -11.18 -6.47 9.53
C PHE A 218 -12.07 -7.46 10.31
N SER A 219 -11.73 -7.75 11.57
CA SER A 219 -12.58 -8.57 12.43
C SER A 219 -13.56 -7.70 13.25
N PRO A 220 -14.89 -7.82 13.05
CA PRO A 220 -15.86 -7.06 13.83
C PRO A 220 -16.01 -7.52 15.28
N CYS A 221 -15.57 -8.74 15.61
CA CYS A 221 -15.70 -9.32 16.96
C CYS A 221 -14.40 -9.35 17.77
N SER A 222 -13.27 -8.93 17.20
CA SER A 222 -12.04 -8.65 17.95
C SER A 222 -11.99 -7.22 18.46
N ALA A 223 -11.34 -7.01 19.60
CA ALA A 223 -11.16 -5.70 20.18
C ALA A 223 -10.24 -4.81 19.34
N PHE A 224 -9.28 -5.39 18.62
CA PHE A 224 -8.45 -4.68 17.66
C PHE A 224 -8.17 -5.52 16.42
N THR A 225 -8.08 -4.90 15.25
CA THR A 225 -7.61 -5.54 14.02
C THR A 225 -6.49 -4.75 13.38
N LEU A 226 -5.45 -5.45 12.95
CA LEU A 226 -4.31 -4.92 12.20
C LEU A 226 -3.81 -5.92 11.16
N GLY A 227 -2.83 -5.54 10.37
CA GLY A 227 -2.12 -6.45 9.47
C GLY A 227 -0.60 -6.41 9.68
N TYR A 228 0.11 -7.35 9.07
CA TYR A 228 1.58 -7.29 9.01
C TYR A 228 2.04 -6.25 8.00
N ASP A 229 3.14 -5.56 8.34
CA ASP A 229 3.87 -4.68 7.43
C ASP A 229 5.29 -5.19 7.23
N GLN A 230 5.88 -4.83 6.08
CA GLN A 230 7.23 -5.26 5.70
C GLN A 230 8.28 -4.82 6.74
N ALA A 231 9.42 -5.51 6.73
CA ALA A 231 10.52 -5.21 7.62
C ALA A 231 11.02 -3.77 7.44
N GLN A 232 11.02 -3.01 8.54
CA GLN A 232 11.45 -1.62 8.59
C GLN A 232 12.92 -1.58 9.03
N GLY A 233 13.84 -1.87 8.12
CA GLY A 233 15.27 -1.99 8.43
C GLY A 233 15.93 -3.20 7.75
N GLU A 234 16.64 -4.01 8.54
CA GLU A 234 17.14 -5.30 8.03
C GLU A 234 15.98 -6.24 7.70
N LEU A 235 16.06 -6.95 6.58
CA LEU A 235 15.06 -7.91 6.10
C LEU A 235 15.03 -9.18 6.96
N ARG A 236 14.43 -9.06 8.14
CA ARG A 236 14.28 -10.15 9.10
C ARG A 236 12.91 -10.09 9.76
N VAL A 237 12.39 -11.24 10.17
CA VAL A 237 11.03 -11.36 10.73
C VAL A 237 10.90 -10.58 12.04
N GLU A 238 11.98 -10.48 12.83
CA GLU A 238 12.02 -9.66 14.05
C GLU A 238 11.83 -8.15 13.80
N ASN A 239 12.05 -7.70 12.57
CA ASN A 239 11.99 -6.30 12.14
C ASN A 239 10.71 -5.94 11.37
N ILE A 240 9.76 -6.86 11.20
CA ILE A 240 8.47 -6.56 10.56
C ILE A 240 7.76 -5.42 11.29
N GLY A 241 6.98 -4.63 10.56
CA GLY A 241 6.06 -3.66 11.14
C GLY A 241 4.67 -4.26 11.36
N MET A 242 3.77 -3.44 11.88
CA MET A 242 2.34 -3.65 11.71
C MET A 242 1.77 -2.56 10.80
N GLN A 243 0.84 -2.94 9.93
CA GLN A 243 0.28 -2.06 8.92
C GLN A 243 -0.66 -1.03 9.56
N MET A 244 -0.57 0.20 9.06
CA MET A 244 -1.19 1.42 9.54
C MET A 244 -2.40 1.87 8.70
N LYS A 245 -2.49 1.38 7.46
CA LYS A 245 -3.42 1.79 6.40
C LYS A 245 -4.88 1.38 6.64
N ILE A 246 -5.10 0.21 7.26
CA ILE A 246 -6.43 -0.30 7.62
C ILE A 246 -6.39 -0.81 9.05
N LEU A 247 -7.06 -0.14 9.96
CA LEU A 247 -7.09 -0.52 11.38
C LEU A 247 -8.53 -0.54 11.86
N ALA A 248 -8.84 -1.43 12.80
CA ALA A 248 -10.13 -1.44 13.47
C ALA A 248 -9.95 -1.58 14.98
N SER A 249 -10.78 -0.92 15.77
CA SER A 249 -10.67 -0.93 17.23
C SER A 249 -12.05 -0.82 17.89
N GLU A 250 -12.21 -1.49 19.02
CA GLU A 250 -13.18 -1.05 20.01
C GLU A 250 -12.70 0.24 20.69
N PRO A 251 -13.62 1.04 21.27
CA PRO A 251 -13.22 2.22 22.04
C PRO A 251 -12.35 1.83 23.25
N ARG A 252 -11.36 2.67 23.55
CA ARG A 252 -10.45 2.56 24.70
C ARG A 252 -9.51 1.35 24.70
N HIS A 253 -9.29 0.71 23.56
CA HIS A 253 -8.29 -0.36 23.46
C HIS A 253 -6.86 0.13 23.82
N GLU A 254 -6.06 -0.71 24.46
CA GLU A 254 -4.73 -0.32 24.98
C GLU A 254 -3.70 -0.09 23.86
N ILE A 255 -3.84 -0.71 22.67
CA ILE A 255 -2.93 -0.46 21.53
C ILE A 255 -3.00 1.01 21.05
N PRO A 256 -4.17 1.56 20.64
CA PRO A 256 -4.29 2.99 20.30
C PRO A 256 -3.81 3.93 21.41
N LYS A 257 -4.11 3.61 22.68
CA LYS A 257 -3.64 4.37 23.84
C LYS A 257 -2.11 4.38 23.94
N CYS A 258 -1.48 3.21 23.78
CA CYS A 258 -0.03 3.07 23.73
C CYS A 258 0.58 3.91 22.60
N MET A 259 -0.04 3.90 21.42
CA MET A 259 0.40 4.71 20.28
C MET A 259 0.34 6.21 20.60
N LEU A 260 -0.81 6.72 21.03
CA LEU A 260 -1.00 8.12 21.40
C LEU A 260 0.02 8.58 22.45
N ARG A 261 0.15 7.83 23.55
CA ARG A 261 1.08 8.13 24.63
C ARG A 261 2.51 8.27 24.12
N ASN A 262 2.95 7.35 23.26
CA ASN A 262 4.31 7.35 22.75
C ASN A 262 4.54 8.46 21.71
N ILE A 263 3.59 8.72 20.81
CA ILE A 263 3.69 9.83 19.84
C ILE A 263 3.82 11.16 20.58
N ILE A 264 2.93 11.42 21.56
CA ILE A 264 2.97 12.65 22.38
C ILE A 264 4.30 12.76 23.14
N LYS A 265 4.76 11.65 23.75
CA LYS A 265 6.06 11.60 24.43
C LYS A 265 7.20 11.96 23.48
N HIS A 266 7.23 11.38 22.28
CA HIS A 266 8.29 11.63 21.29
C HIS A 266 8.33 13.09 20.83
N VAL A 267 7.16 13.71 20.63
CA VAL A 267 7.06 15.14 20.32
C VAL A 267 7.59 15.99 21.48
N LYS A 268 7.12 15.74 22.71
CA LYS A 268 7.51 16.48 23.91
C LYS A 268 9.01 16.41 24.20
N SER A 269 9.61 15.22 24.07
CA SER A 269 11.06 15.06 24.29
C SER A 269 11.92 15.54 23.12
N ARG A 270 11.30 16.07 22.04
CA ARG A 270 11.98 16.48 20.79
C ARG A 270 12.95 15.41 20.30
N THR A 271 12.59 14.14 20.45
CA THR A 271 13.50 13.03 20.16
C THR A 271 13.94 13.12 18.71
N GLN A 272 15.22 13.36 18.47
CA GLN A 272 15.78 13.41 17.13
C GLN A 272 15.97 11.98 16.62
N PHE A 273 14.97 11.45 15.90
CA PHE A 273 15.09 10.19 15.18
C PHE A 273 15.93 10.40 13.91
N LYS A 274 17.22 10.71 14.04
CA LYS A 274 18.12 10.97 12.89
C LYS A 274 18.18 9.81 11.88
N LYS A 275 17.74 8.60 12.24
CA LYS A 275 17.74 7.39 11.39
C LYS A 275 16.57 6.40 11.61
N ARG A 276 15.53 6.74 12.40
CA ARG A 276 14.48 5.78 12.82
C ARG A 276 13.07 6.39 12.80
N THR A 277 12.69 6.96 11.66
CA THR A 277 11.37 7.58 11.44
C THR A 277 10.19 6.64 11.75
N PHE A 278 10.32 5.35 11.47
CA PHE A 278 9.26 4.36 11.70
C PHE A 278 9.00 4.02 13.18
N GLU A 279 9.91 4.40 14.09
CA GLU A 279 9.73 4.25 15.54
C GLU A 279 9.05 5.48 16.18
N PHE A 280 8.92 6.59 15.43
CA PHE A 280 8.29 7.82 15.94
C PHE A 280 6.78 7.68 16.11
N SER A 281 6.08 7.28 15.05
CA SER A 281 4.60 7.16 15.02
C SER A 281 4.09 6.01 14.14
N GLY A 282 4.99 5.29 13.46
CA GLY A 282 4.66 4.39 12.36
C GLY A 282 4.68 2.89 12.71
N PRO A 283 4.87 2.01 11.69
CA PRO A 283 4.68 0.56 11.81
C PRO A 283 5.47 -0.15 12.91
N ARG A 284 6.70 0.30 13.21
CA ARG A 284 7.51 -0.32 14.29
C ARG A 284 6.98 0.05 15.68
N LEU A 285 6.49 1.28 15.85
CA LEU A 285 5.85 1.69 17.10
C LEU A 285 4.55 0.91 17.31
N LEU A 286 3.75 0.73 16.26
CA LEU A 286 2.53 -0.08 16.34
C LEU A 286 2.84 -1.53 16.71
N ARG A 287 3.87 -2.13 16.10
CA ARG A 287 4.31 -3.47 16.48
C ARG A 287 4.72 -3.54 17.96
N ARG A 288 5.44 -2.55 18.47
CA ARG A 288 5.81 -2.52 19.90
C ARG A 288 4.56 -2.48 20.78
N CYS A 289 3.61 -1.60 20.49
CA CYS A 289 2.36 -1.51 21.24
C CYS A 289 1.51 -2.79 21.16
N TYR A 290 1.50 -3.46 20.00
CA TYR A 290 0.86 -4.76 19.86
C TYR A 290 1.54 -5.84 20.73
N LEU A 291 2.87 -5.92 20.74
CA LEU A 291 3.59 -6.89 21.55
C LEU A 291 3.40 -6.67 23.06
N GLU A 292 3.20 -5.40 23.48
CA GLU A 292 2.85 -5.06 24.87
C GLU A 292 1.39 -5.43 25.21
N HIS A 293 0.50 -5.46 24.22
CA HIS A 293 -0.94 -5.66 24.39
C HIS A 293 -1.54 -6.63 23.34
N PRO A 294 -1.15 -7.92 23.32
CA PRO A 294 -1.53 -8.86 22.24
C PRO A 294 -2.91 -9.49 22.41
N ALA A 295 -3.60 -9.24 23.52
CA ALA A 295 -4.88 -9.87 23.84
C ALA A 295 -6.00 -9.35 22.93
N ASP A 296 -6.86 -10.26 22.46
CA ASP A 296 -8.06 -9.94 21.66
C ASP A 296 -7.78 -9.11 20.38
N VAL A 297 -6.64 -9.39 19.74
CA VAL A 297 -6.22 -8.79 18.48
C VAL A 297 -6.36 -9.79 17.33
N ALA A 298 -7.00 -9.37 16.25
CA ALA A 298 -7.00 -10.05 14.96
C ALA A 298 -5.93 -9.48 14.03
N ILE A 299 -5.20 -10.37 13.37
CA ILE A 299 -4.26 -10.10 12.30
C ILE A 299 -4.86 -10.71 11.04
N THR A 300 -5.37 -9.85 10.16
CA THR A 300 -6.26 -10.29 9.06
C THR A 300 -5.66 -10.14 7.68
N TYR A 301 -4.51 -9.46 7.54
CA TYR A 301 -3.87 -9.27 6.25
C TYR A 301 -2.37 -8.98 6.43
N MET A 302 -1.63 -8.99 5.33
CA MET A 302 -0.24 -8.56 5.26
C MET A 302 -0.01 -7.66 4.03
N ASP A 303 0.89 -6.69 4.15
CA ASP A 303 1.37 -5.93 3.00
C ASP A 303 2.42 -6.74 2.22
N THR A 304 2.22 -6.89 0.91
CA THR A 304 3.13 -7.64 0.04
C THR A 304 4.07 -6.77 -0.80
N ARG A 305 3.86 -5.44 -0.91
CA ARG A 305 4.78 -4.49 -1.59
C ARG A 305 4.33 -3.02 -1.47
N GLY A 306 4.25 -2.47 -0.26
CA GLY A 306 3.80 -1.08 -0.06
C GLY A 306 2.34 -0.85 -0.44
N ALA A 307 1.55 -1.91 -0.58
CA ALA A 307 0.21 -1.94 -1.11
C ALA A 307 0.03 -1.50 -2.58
N ASP A 308 1.07 -1.53 -3.44
CA ASP A 308 0.99 -0.97 -4.80
C ASP A 308 0.21 -1.85 -5.82
N TRP A 309 -0.71 -1.25 -6.57
CA TRP A 309 -1.38 -1.85 -7.73
C TRP A 309 -0.48 -1.82 -9.00
N PRO A 310 -0.60 -2.76 -9.98
CA PRO A 310 -1.34 -4.04 -9.96
C PRO A 310 -0.55 -5.22 -9.40
N TYR A 311 0.71 -5.01 -9.05
CA TYR A 311 1.65 -6.09 -8.80
C TYR A 311 1.66 -6.57 -7.34
N ALA A 312 0.97 -5.87 -6.43
CA ALA A 312 0.92 -6.16 -4.99
C ALA A 312 -0.31 -5.57 -4.29
N GLY A 313 -0.32 -5.62 -2.96
CA GLY A 313 -1.41 -5.08 -2.14
C GLY A 313 -1.41 -5.60 -0.70
N LEU A 314 -2.46 -5.24 0.03
CA LEU A 314 -2.83 -5.85 1.30
C LEU A 314 -3.57 -7.16 1.02
N ARG A 315 -3.06 -8.28 1.54
CA ARG A 315 -3.52 -9.63 1.18
C ARG A 315 -3.75 -10.53 2.38
N ALA A 316 -4.69 -11.46 2.23
CA ALA A 316 -4.84 -12.62 3.10
C ALA A 316 -4.70 -13.89 2.24
N GLY A 317 -3.53 -14.52 2.30
CA GLY A 317 -3.20 -15.62 1.39
C GLY A 317 -3.13 -15.15 -0.05
N SER A 318 -3.84 -15.82 -0.96
CA SER A 318 -3.94 -15.42 -2.37
C SER A 318 -4.85 -14.22 -2.60
N ASP A 319 -5.74 -13.90 -1.66
CA ASP A 319 -6.77 -12.90 -1.84
C ASP A 319 -6.21 -11.49 -1.66
N LEU A 320 -6.50 -10.64 -2.64
CA LEU A 320 -6.19 -9.21 -2.58
C LEU A 320 -7.35 -8.47 -1.89
N TYR A 321 -7.07 -7.91 -0.72
CA TYR A 321 -8.05 -7.19 0.08
C TYR A 321 -8.10 -5.70 -0.27
N ALA A 322 -6.95 -5.07 -0.48
CA ALA A 322 -6.88 -3.66 -0.84
C ALA A 322 -5.54 -3.28 -1.49
N TYR A 323 -5.49 -2.12 -2.13
CA TYR A 323 -4.27 -1.51 -2.65
C TYR A 323 -4.28 0.02 -2.49
N GLU A 324 -3.12 0.66 -2.55
CA GLU A 324 -2.96 2.11 -2.60
C GLU A 324 -3.15 2.61 -4.04
N ILE A 325 -3.91 3.69 -4.20
CA ILE A 325 -4.09 4.36 -5.48
C ILE A 325 -2.71 4.81 -5.97
N PRO A 326 -2.26 4.35 -7.15
CA PRO A 326 -0.93 4.70 -7.61
C PRO A 326 -0.85 6.19 -7.92
N SER A 327 -0.02 6.90 -7.16
CA SER A 327 0.35 8.30 -7.40
C SER A 327 0.97 8.50 -8.80
N SER A 328 0.49 9.47 -9.56
CA SER A 328 1.02 9.88 -10.88
C SER A 328 2.50 10.24 -10.83
N THR A 329 2.95 10.89 -9.75
CA THR A 329 4.34 11.32 -9.58
C THR A 329 5.26 10.21 -9.06
N ARG A 330 4.79 9.31 -8.19
CA ARG A 330 5.64 8.21 -7.69
C ARG A 330 5.70 7.00 -8.61
N HIS A 331 4.61 6.68 -9.31
CA HIS A 331 4.42 5.39 -9.98
C HIS A 331 4.38 5.49 -11.50
N PHE A 332 4.16 6.68 -12.08
CA PHE A 332 4.01 6.86 -13.54
C PHE A 332 5.02 7.82 -14.18
N GLU A 333 6.04 8.29 -13.45
CA GLU A 333 7.12 9.16 -13.96
C GLU A 333 7.84 8.64 -15.22
N GLU A 334 7.76 7.34 -15.52
CA GLU A 334 8.37 6.71 -16.70
C GLU A 334 7.38 6.39 -17.83
N ILE A 335 6.07 6.51 -17.60
CA ILE A 335 5.02 6.12 -18.57
C ILE A 335 4.45 7.33 -19.33
N ILE A 336 4.52 8.52 -18.74
CA ILE A 336 4.13 9.75 -19.42
C ILE A 336 5.37 10.31 -20.10
N GLU A 337 5.56 10.00 -21.39
CA GLU A 337 6.40 10.84 -22.26
C GLU A 337 5.91 12.27 -22.08
N ARG A 338 6.75 13.13 -21.49
CA ARG A 338 6.45 14.54 -21.26
C ARG A 338 5.99 15.17 -22.57
N ASP A 339 4.75 15.66 -22.60
CA ASP A 339 4.40 16.76 -23.49
C ASP A 339 5.16 17.99 -22.97
N PRO A 340 6.09 18.58 -23.75
CA PRO A 340 6.84 19.77 -23.34
C PRO A 340 5.96 21.00 -23.10
N SER A 341 4.66 20.95 -23.39
CA SER A 341 3.75 22.10 -23.29
C SER A 341 3.01 22.25 -21.95
N GLU A 342 3.06 21.26 -21.04
CA GLU A 342 2.38 21.35 -19.73
C GLU A 342 3.28 21.91 -18.60
N GLU A 343 4.10 22.92 -18.93
CA GLU A 343 4.97 23.65 -17.98
C GLU A 343 4.19 24.65 -17.08
N TYR A 344 2.86 24.53 -16.98
CA TYR A 344 2.02 25.44 -16.21
C TYR A 344 1.40 24.72 -15.01
N ASN A 345 2.17 24.61 -13.92
CA ASN A 345 1.69 24.63 -12.52
C ASN A 345 2.80 24.40 -11.46
N ASP A 346 4.09 24.43 -11.85
CA ASP A 346 5.23 24.42 -10.92
C ASP A 346 5.44 25.74 -10.14
N LEU A 347 4.38 26.54 -9.97
CA LEU A 347 4.39 27.76 -9.18
C LEU A 347 3.65 27.59 -7.86
N VAL A 348 4.20 26.82 -6.91
CA VAL A 348 4.31 27.21 -5.48
C VAL A 348 5.41 26.34 -4.81
N LYS A 349 6.66 26.53 -5.21
CA LYS A 349 7.82 26.10 -4.41
C LYS A 349 8.90 27.18 -4.38
N THR A 350 8.59 28.29 -3.74
CA THR A 350 9.55 29.15 -3.01
C THR A 350 8.74 30.21 -2.28
N PHE A 351 8.55 30.02 -0.97
CA PHE A 351 8.79 30.99 0.13
C PHE A 351 8.55 30.28 1.47
#